data_AF-A0A1T2X1B3-F1
#
_entry.id   AF-A0A1T2X1B3-F1
#
_cell.length_a   1.000
_cell.length_b   1.000
_cell.length_c   1.000
_cell.angle_alpha   90.00
_cell.angle_beta   90.00
_cell.angle_gamma   90.00
#
_symmetry.space_group_name_H-M   'P 1'
#
loop_
_entity.id
_entity.type
_entity.pdbx_description
1 polymer ?
#
loop_
_entity_poly.entity_id
_entity_poly.type
_entity_poly.pdbx_seq_one_letter_code
_entity_poly.pdbx_strand_id
1 'polypeptide(L)'
;MEFFVIDLLKMPTDTPIIIDLGIMPEQILPFIPRERMICLYTSDEEIERLYFFREDHKMILDVIKLTDNPAETIKNGNKNMVKFSRDLRNACVKNGIKTIERTPSLSVEEQYRLVREHFGL
;
A
#
# COMPACT_ATOMS: atom_id res chain seq x y z
N MET A 1 9.91 5.96 -12.03
CA MET A 1 8.53 6.24 -11.62
C MET A 1 7.68 6.67 -12.81
N GLU A 2 8.15 7.60 -13.66
CA GLU A 2 7.49 7.95 -14.94
C GLU A 2 7.26 6.74 -15.87
N PHE A 3 8.20 5.80 -15.93
CA PHE A 3 8.05 4.57 -16.74
C PHE A 3 6.85 3.71 -16.33
N PHE A 4 6.58 3.55 -15.03
CA PHE A 4 5.44 2.75 -14.56
C PHE A 4 4.10 3.39 -14.96
N VAL A 5 3.95 4.70 -14.80
CA VAL A 5 2.71 5.39 -15.18
C VAL A 5 2.49 5.31 -16.70
N ILE A 6 3.55 5.46 -17.51
CA ILE A 6 3.47 5.33 -18.97
C ILE A 6 3.07 3.91 -19.40
N ASP A 7 3.62 2.87 -18.76
CA ASP A 7 3.28 1.49 -19.09
C ASP A 7 1.84 1.15 -18.67
N LEU A 8 1.35 1.70 -17.57
CA LEU A 8 -0.03 1.57 -17.11
C LEU A 8 -1.02 2.28 -18.06
N LEU A 9 -0.66 3.45 -18.59
CA LEU A 9 -1.44 4.18 -19.60
C LEU A 9 -1.49 3.47 -20.97
N LYS A 10 -0.55 2.54 -21.23
CA LYS A 10 -0.49 1.75 -22.48
C LYS A 10 -1.25 0.43 -22.39
N MET A 11 -1.82 0.09 -21.24
CA MET A 11 -2.58 -1.14 -21.07
C MET A 11 -3.94 -1.09 -21.81
N PRO A 12 -4.51 -2.26 -22.17
CA PRO A 12 -5.75 -2.33 -22.96
C PRO A 12 -6.90 -1.58 -22.29
N THR A 13 -7.59 -0.74 -23.06
CA THR A 13 -8.71 0.09 -22.57
C THR A 13 -10.04 -0.65 -22.50
N ASP A 14 -10.08 -1.87 -23.03
CA ASP A 14 -11.27 -2.73 -23.11
C ASP A 14 -11.42 -3.67 -21.91
N THR A 15 -10.37 -3.84 -21.10
CA THR A 15 -10.37 -4.71 -19.92
C THR A 15 -9.98 -3.93 -18.68
N PRO A 16 -10.77 -3.96 -17.59
CA PRO A 16 -10.36 -3.36 -16.32
C PRO A 16 -9.08 -4.00 -15.79
N ILE A 17 -8.07 -3.18 -15.53
CA ILE A 17 -6.82 -3.60 -14.86
C ILE A 17 -6.83 -3.14 -13.41
N ILE A 18 -6.20 -3.92 -12.53
CA ILE A 18 -5.90 -3.54 -11.15
C ILE A 18 -4.42 -3.22 -11.07
N ILE A 19 -4.10 -2.08 -10.46
CA ILE A 19 -2.74 -1.61 -10.31
C ILE A 19 -2.45 -1.46 -8.82
N ASP A 20 -1.48 -2.23 -8.31
CA ASP A 20 -0.98 -2.09 -6.95
C ASP A 20 0.25 -1.18 -6.94
N LEU A 21 0.20 -0.10 -6.15
CA LEU A 21 1.21 0.95 -6.13
C LEU A 21 1.53 1.39 -4.70
N GLY A 22 2.82 1.44 -4.39
CA GLY A 22 3.36 2.08 -3.19
C GLY A 22 3.90 3.49 -3.47
N ILE A 23 3.10 4.37 -4.07
CA ILE A 23 3.50 5.75 -4.40
C ILE A 23 2.51 6.78 -3.88
N MET A 24 2.94 8.04 -3.76
CA MET A 24 2.10 9.12 -3.24
C MET A 24 0.98 9.46 -4.22
N PRO A 25 -0.27 9.68 -3.75
CA PRO A 25 -1.41 9.91 -4.64
C PRO A 25 -1.25 11.14 -5.52
N GLU A 26 -0.56 12.18 -5.06
CA GLU A 26 -0.26 13.39 -5.85
C GLU A 26 0.48 13.09 -7.16
N GLN A 27 1.20 11.97 -7.24
CA GLN A 27 1.93 11.55 -8.43
C GLN A 27 1.03 10.85 -9.45
N ILE A 28 -0.15 10.38 -9.04
CA ILE A 28 -1.09 9.62 -9.89
C ILE A 28 -2.34 10.45 -10.24
N LEU A 29 -2.79 11.30 -9.33
CA LEU A 29 -3.99 12.12 -9.50
C LEU A 29 -4.05 12.95 -10.81
N PRO A 30 -2.93 13.40 -11.41
CA PRO A 30 -2.97 14.02 -12.74
C PRO A 30 -3.44 13.09 -13.87
N PHE A 31 -3.36 11.77 -13.69
CA PHE A 31 -3.61 10.76 -14.72
C PHE A 31 -4.87 9.92 -14.46
N ILE A 32 -5.22 9.70 -13.19
CA ILE A 32 -6.32 8.84 -12.79
C ILE A 32 -7.21 9.61 -11.80
N PRO A 33 -8.54 9.65 -12.02
CA PRO A 33 -9.46 10.30 -11.09
C PRO A 33 -9.51 9.54 -9.77
N ARG A 34 -9.65 10.26 -8.64
CA ARG A 34 -9.62 9.68 -7.28
C ARG A 34 -10.70 8.63 -7.04
N GLU A 35 -11.83 8.70 -7.74
CA GLU A 35 -12.94 7.74 -7.65
C GLU A 35 -12.56 6.36 -8.23
N ARG A 36 -11.42 6.28 -8.93
CA ARG A 36 -10.82 5.04 -9.45
C ARG A 36 -9.66 4.56 -8.57
N MET A 37 -9.51 5.12 -7.37
CA MET A 37 -8.45 4.80 -6.42
C MET A 37 -9.03 4.39 -5.08
N ILE A 38 -8.42 3.39 -4.46
CA ILE A 38 -8.71 3.01 -3.08
C ILE A 38 -7.41 2.76 -2.32
N CYS A 39 -7.31 3.31 -1.11
CA CYS A 39 -6.16 3.14 -0.23
C CYS A 39 -6.48 2.10 0.86
N LEU A 40 -5.75 0.99 0.85
CA LEU A 40 -5.82 -0.02 1.91
C LEU A 40 -4.63 0.16 2.86
N TYR A 41 -4.89 0.42 4.13
CA TYR A 41 -3.85 0.57 5.14
C TYR A 41 -4.12 -0.33 6.35
N THR A 42 -3.19 -0.38 7.31
CA THR A 42 -3.37 -1.03 8.62
C THR A 42 -2.72 -0.16 9.69
N SER A 43 -2.89 -0.52 10.96
CA SER A 43 -2.38 0.29 12.08
C SER A 43 -0.85 0.29 12.14
N ASP A 44 -0.30 1.29 12.82
CA ASP A 44 1.15 1.42 13.00
C ASP A 44 1.71 0.19 13.74
N GLU A 45 0.98 -0.30 14.75
CA GLU A 45 1.33 -1.49 15.54
C GLU A 45 1.37 -2.75 14.68
N GLU A 46 0.40 -2.93 13.79
CA GLU A 46 0.37 -4.08 12.87
C GLU A 46 1.53 -4.02 11.85
N ILE A 47 1.91 -2.83 11.39
CA ILE A 47 3.08 -2.67 10.52
C ILE A 47 4.34 -3.09 11.28
N GLU A 48 4.56 -2.57 12.48
CA GLU A 48 5.75 -2.91 13.28
C GLU A 48 5.83 -4.40 13.60
N ARG A 49 4.68 -5.02 13.87
CA ARG A 49 4.59 -6.45 14.21
C ARG A 49 4.81 -7.35 13.00
N LEU A 50 4.26 -6.99 11.83
CA LEU A 50 4.15 -7.91 10.71
C LEU A 50 5.10 -7.61 9.55
N TYR A 51 5.45 -6.35 9.29
CA TYR A 51 6.01 -5.95 7.99
C TYR A 51 7.20 -6.83 7.57
N PHE A 52 8.27 -6.91 8.37
CA PHE A 52 9.42 -7.75 8.00
C PHE A 52 9.17 -9.26 8.16
N PHE A 53 8.15 -9.67 8.90
CA PHE A 53 7.86 -11.08 9.20
C PHE A 53 6.81 -11.69 8.29
N ARG A 54 6.40 -10.98 7.23
CA ARG A 54 5.58 -11.56 6.17
C ARG A 54 6.37 -12.59 5.38
N GLU A 55 5.67 -13.60 4.87
CA GLU A 55 6.28 -14.72 4.16
C GLU A 55 7.05 -14.27 2.91
N ASP A 56 6.49 -13.31 2.16
CA ASP A 56 7.08 -12.70 0.96
C ASP A 56 8.30 -11.83 1.26
N HIS A 57 8.53 -11.45 2.52
CA HIS A 57 9.68 -10.66 2.96
C HIS A 57 10.86 -11.51 3.45
N LYS A 58 10.79 -12.85 3.35
CA LYS A 58 11.85 -13.74 3.81
C LYS A 58 13.23 -13.42 3.21
N MET A 59 13.28 -13.11 1.91
CA MET A 59 14.53 -12.72 1.25
C MET A 59 15.11 -11.41 1.83
N ILE A 60 14.25 -10.44 2.17
CA ILE A 60 14.67 -9.17 2.78
C ILE A 60 15.24 -9.45 4.18
N LEU A 61 14.59 -10.29 4.97
CA LEU A 61 15.10 -10.71 6.28
C LEU A 61 16.45 -11.41 6.17
N ASP A 62 16.63 -12.28 5.19
CA ASP A 62 17.89 -12.99 5.00
C ASP A 62 19.04 -12.04 4.68
N VAL A 63 18.79 -10.97 3.93
CA VAL A 63 19.78 -9.89 3.71
C VAL A 63 20.03 -9.08 4.98
N ILE A 64 18.98 -8.72 5.73
CA ILE A 64 19.12 -7.95 6.98
C ILE A 64 19.96 -8.70 8.02
N LYS A 65 19.83 -10.04 8.09
CA LYS A 65 20.64 -10.89 8.97
C LYS A 65 22.14 -10.82 8.70
N LEU A 66 22.55 -10.34 7.52
CA LEU A 66 23.97 -10.15 7.16
C LEU A 66 24.53 -8.79 7.64
N THR A 67 23.70 -7.92 8.20
CA THR A 67 24.15 -6.62 8.73
C THR A 67 24.77 -6.76 10.13
N ASP A 68 25.58 -5.78 10.53
CA ASP A 68 26.26 -5.79 11.84
C ASP A 68 25.28 -5.77 13.03
N ASN A 69 24.08 -5.20 12.85
CA ASN A 69 23.03 -5.16 13.86
C ASN A 69 21.62 -5.37 13.26
N PRO A 70 21.21 -6.62 12.98
CA PRO A 70 19.94 -6.92 12.33
C PRO A 70 18.72 -6.39 13.10
N ALA A 71 18.76 -6.43 14.44
CA ALA A 71 17.65 -5.98 15.29
C ALA A 71 17.41 -4.47 15.15
N GLU A 72 18.48 -3.68 15.13
CA GLU A 72 18.39 -2.23 14.94
C GLU A 72 17.96 -1.87 13.51
N THR A 73 18.45 -2.59 12.51
CA THR A 73 18.01 -2.44 11.11
C THR A 73 16.51 -2.66 10.96
N ILE A 74 15.96 -3.74 11.55
CA ILE A 74 14.51 -4.01 11.56
C ILE A 74 13.75 -2.89 12.26
N LYS A 75 14.21 -2.47 13.45
CA LYS A 75 13.57 -1.40 14.22
C LYS A 75 13.50 -0.08 13.44
N ASN A 76 14.59 0.32 12.79
CA ASN A 76 14.63 1.55 12.00
C ASN A 76 13.82 1.43 10.71
N GLY A 77 13.86 0.26 10.05
CA GLY A 77 13.02 -0.04 8.90
C GLY A 77 11.52 0.06 9.22
N ASN A 78 11.09 -0.52 10.35
CA ASN A 78 9.70 -0.45 10.80
C ASN A 78 9.25 0.99 11.05
N LYS A 79 10.07 1.81 11.73
CA LYS A 79 9.78 3.23 11.93
C LYS A 79 9.59 3.98 10.61
N ASN A 80 10.43 3.69 9.62
CA ASN A 80 10.32 4.29 8.28
C ASN A 80 9.04 3.84 7.57
N MET A 81 8.67 2.56 7.67
CA MET A 81 7.45 2.04 7.07
C MET A 81 6.18 2.58 7.72
N VAL A 82 6.17 2.71 9.05
CA VAL A 82 5.09 3.37 9.79
C VAL A 82 4.94 4.82 9.32
N LYS A 83 6.05 5.57 9.26
CA LYS A 83 6.03 6.95 8.77
C LYS A 83 5.50 7.02 7.33
N PHE A 84 6.02 6.19 6.43
CA PHE A 84 5.59 6.14 5.03
C PHE A 84 4.10 5.82 4.90
N SER A 85 3.62 4.78 5.59
CA SER A 85 2.22 4.38 5.59
C SER A 85 1.31 5.51 6.10
N ARG A 86 1.71 6.18 7.18
CA ARG A 86 0.99 7.32 7.74
C ARG A 86 0.94 8.50 6.78
N ASP A 87 2.08 8.86 6.18
CA ASP A 87 2.18 9.94 5.22
C ASP A 87 1.30 9.66 3.99
N LEU A 88 1.35 8.42 3.47
CA LEU A 88 0.52 7.98 2.35
C LEU A 88 -0.98 8.03 2.69
N ARG A 89 -1.39 7.46 3.83
CA ARG A 89 -2.78 7.51 4.30
C ARG A 89 -3.27 8.95 4.42
N ASN A 90 -2.48 9.81 5.06
CA ASN A 90 -2.84 11.22 5.25
C ASN A 90 -2.98 11.95 3.91
N ALA A 91 -2.11 11.66 2.94
CA ALA A 91 -2.23 12.17 1.58
C ALA A 91 -3.52 11.68 0.89
N CYS A 92 -3.86 10.39 1.01
CA CYS A 92 -5.12 9.87 0.48
C CYS A 92 -6.34 10.56 1.07
N VAL A 93 -6.40 10.70 2.41
CA VAL A 93 -7.48 11.42 3.10
C VAL A 93 -7.57 12.87 2.64
N LYS A 94 -6.43 13.57 2.59
CA LYS A 94 -6.36 14.98 2.16
C LYS A 94 -6.89 15.17 0.74
N ASN A 95 -6.62 14.23 -0.16
CA ASN A 95 -7.06 14.30 -1.55
C ASN A 95 -8.47 13.70 -1.79
N GLY A 96 -9.15 13.26 -0.73
CA GLY A 96 -10.50 12.69 -0.82
C GLY A 96 -10.55 11.30 -1.47
N ILE A 97 -9.45 10.57 -1.46
CA ILE A 97 -9.40 9.17 -1.91
C ILE A 97 -10.04 8.28 -0.84
N LYS A 98 -10.85 7.30 -1.26
CA LYS A 98 -11.46 6.33 -0.33
C LYS A 98 -10.36 5.53 0.37
N THR A 99 -10.46 5.45 1.69
CA THR A 99 -9.53 4.67 2.52
C THR A 99 -10.26 3.57 3.26
N ILE A 100 -9.64 2.41 3.41
CA ILE A 100 -10.10 1.29 4.24
C ILE A 100 -8.96 0.89 5.17
N GLU A 101 -9.24 0.89 6.47
CA GLU A 101 -8.35 0.29 7.45
C GLU A 101 -8.60 -1.21 7.56
N ARG A 102 -7.54 -1.99 7.37
CA ARG A 102 -7.56 -3.43 7.57
C ARG A 102 -7.25 -3.72 9.03
N THR A 103 -8.30 -4.08 9.76
CA THR A 103 -8.21 -4.49 11.16
C THR A 103 -8.33 -6.01 11.27
N PRO A 104 -7.88 -6.63 12.37
CA PRO A 104 -8.04 -8.08 12.59
C PRO A 104 -9.51 -8.54 12.60
N SER A 105 -10.46 -7.65 12.88
CA SER A 105 -11.89 -7.95 12.88
C SER A 105 -12.53 -7.87 11.48
N LEU A 106 -11.81 -7.36 10.48
CA LEU A 106 -12.32 -7.17 9.13
C LEU A 106 -11.89 -8.34 8.25
N SER A 107 -12.83 -9.26 7.97
CA SER A 107 -12.53 -10.45 7.14
C SER A 107 -12.14 -10.06 5.71
N VAL A 108 -11.52 -11.00 5.00
CA VAL A 108 -11.13 -10.80 3.60
C VAL A 108 -12.37 -10.57 2.72
N GLU A 109 -13.46 -11.28 2.98
CA GLU A 109 -14.73 -11.15 2.27
C GLU A 109 -15.34 -9.77 2.47
N GLU A 110 -15.27 -9.23 3.70
CA GLU A 110 -15.78 -7.90 4.00
C GLU A 110 -14.91 -6.80 3.39
N GLN A 111 -13.57 -6.96 3.42
CA GLN A 111 -12.66 -6.08 2.68
C GLN A 111 -12.98 -6.06 1.19
N TYR A 112 -13.18 -7.25 0.60
CA TYR A 112 -13.53 -7.39 -0.80
C TYR A 112 -14.89 -6.74 -1.12
N ARG A 113 -15.89 -6.92 -0.26
CA ARG A 113 -17.20 -6.27 -0.39
C ARG A 113 -17.09 -4.75 -0.42
N LEU A 114 -16.32 -4.15 0.50
CA LEU A 114 -16.12 -2.70 0.58
C LEU A 114 -15.36 -2.14 -0.65
N VAL A 115 -14.37 -2.87 -1.15
CA VAL A 115 -13.64 -2.51 -2.38
C VAL A 115 -14.58 -2.54 -3.59
N ARG A 116 -15.38 -3.60 -3.72
CA ARG A 116 -16.37 -3.73 -4.80
C ARG A 116 -17.41 -2.63 -4.78
N GLU A 117 -17.98 -2.36 -3.61
CA GLU A 117 -18.96 -1.29 -3.41
C GLU A 117 -18.40 0.07 -3.86
N HIS A 118 -17.15 0.37 -3.52
CA HIS A 118 -16.48 1.60 -3.96
C HIS A 118 -16.39 1.73 -5.49
N PHE A 119 -16.13 0.63 -6.20
CA PHE A 119 -16.04 0.61 -7.66
C PHE A 119 -17.36 0.37 -8.38
N GLY A 120 -18.47 0.18 -7.64
CA GLY A 120 -19.79 -0.11 -8.21
C GLY A 120 -19.91 -1.50 -8.85
N LEU A 121 -19.17 -2.49 -8.32
CA LEU A 121 -19.11 -3.86 -8.86
C LEU A 121 -19.93 -4.88 -8.07
#